data_AF-A0A3S1E1R7-F1
#
_entry.id   AF-A0A3S1E1R7-F1
#
_cell.length_a   1.000
_cell.length_b   1.000
_cell.length_c   1.000
_cell.angle_alpha   90.00
_cell.angle_beta   90.00
_cell.angle_gamma   90.00
#
_symmetry.space_group_name_H-M   'P 1'
#
loop_
_entity.id
_entity.type
_entity.pdbx_description
1 polymer ?
#
loop_
_entity_poly.entity_id
_entity_poly.type
_entity_poly.pdbx_seq_one_letter_code
_entity_poly.pdbx_strand_id
1 'polypeptide(L)'
;FSQPSFLYGRQRINGHNRLLGRIKGVDGIKTGYTRASGYNLVSSVADGDRRLVAVVMGGASGRSRDNQMAALITTYLPRASTRGGGDLIAKGNDNPIKTLAKVFLPKHDAPTPDAKPATDDTVVASADDVQDDTQQVAEETKPVLKARKVKTVAIAAMAPAPKSEDTSVAAYAEPAPAAPAIDPVKTSSVPSGWVVQVASSPTKSGAQSLLDQTAKQAPKILADASGFTVAFDKDGTTYYRARFGGFDSKSAAWKACDALKRKKISCYAVEQ
;
A
#
# COMPACT_ATOMS: atom_id res chain seq x y z
N PHE A 1 -11.70 21.18 11.60
CA PHE A 1 -11.02 20.23 12.51
C PHE A 1 -10.65 20.89 13.85
N SER A 2 -11.42 21.91 14.27
CA SER A 2 -11.02 22.88 15.29
C SER A 2 -11.53 22.58 16.69
N GLN A 3 -12.40 21.57 16.87
CA GLN A 3 -12.93 21.17 18.17
C GLN A 3 -11.79 20.66 19.09
N PRO A 4 -11.53 21.29 20.25
CA PRO A 4 -10.45 20.88 21.15
C PRO A 4 -10.71 19.56 21.90
N SER A 5 -11.96 19.11 21.97
CA SER A 5 -12.37 17.85 22.56
C SER A 5 -13.77 17.44 22.07
N PHE A 6 -14.10 16.16 22.17
CA PHE A 6 -15.44 15.62 21.92
C PHE A 6 -15.84 14.61 23.00
N LEU A 7 -17.13 14.27 23.07
CA LEU A 7 -17.62 13.19 23.94
C LEU A 7 -17.77 11.89 23.14
N TYR A 8 -17.39 10.77 23.75
CA TYR A 8 -17.64 9.42 23.24
C TYR A 8 -18.22 8.59 24.39
N GLY A 9 -19.52 8.30 24.31
CA GLY A 9 -20.27 7.80 25.47
C GLY A 9 -20.14 8.78 26.65
N ARG A 10 -19.69 8.27 27.81
CA ARG A 10 -19.45 9.09 29.02
C ARG A 10 -18.02 9.68 29.10
N GLN A 11 -17.15 9.42 28.13
CA GLN A 11 -15.74 9.85 28.16
C GLN A 11 -15.52 11.10 27.29
N ARG A 12 -14.89 12.14 27.86
CA ARG A 12 -14.35 13.27 27.07
C ARG A 12 -12.98 12.89 26.49
N ILE A 13 -12.85 12.96 25.18
CA ILE A 13 -11.61 12.71 24.43
C ILE A 13 -11.04 14.04 23.96
N ASN A 14 -9.80 14.33 24.34
CA ASN A 14 -9.13 15.58 24.00
C ASN A 14 -8.41 15.49 22.64
N GLY A 15 -8.37 16.62 21.92
CA GLY A 15 -7.64 16.80 20.69
C GLY A 15 -6.13 16.69 20.89
N HIS A 16 -5.44 16.07 19.94
CA HIS A 16 -3.99 15.87 19.97
C HIS A 16 -3.21 17.02 19.31
N ASN A 17 -3.88 17.89 18.55
CA ASN A 17 -3.30 19.14 18.06
C ASN A 17 -3.39 20.20 19.15
N ARG A 18 -2.28 20.44 19.85
CA ARG A 18 -2.19 21.43 20.94
C ARG A 18 -2.11 22.87 20.45
N LEU A 19 -2.06 23.13 19.14
CA LEU A 19 -2.00 24.49 18.58
C LEU A 19 -3.38 25.16 18.51
N LEU A 20 -4.46 24.36 18.49
CA LEU A 20 -5.84 24.85 18.57
C LEU A 20 -6.01 25.72 19.83
N GLY A 21 -6.43 26.96 19.65
CA GLY A 21 -6.57 27.95 20.73
C GLY A 21 -5.27 28.55 21.28
N ARG A 22 -4.09 28.01 20.93
CA ARG A 22 -2.78 28.60 21.28
C ARG A 22 -2.23 29.53 20.20
N ILE A 23 -2.64 29.35 18.95
CA ILE A 23 -2.27 30.22 17.82
C ILE A 23 -3.57 30.65 17.13
N LYS A 24 -3.73 31.96 16.91
CA LYS A 24 -4.88 32.54 16.20
C LYS A 24 -5.00 31.92 14.81
N GLY A 25 -6.21 31.60 14.38
CA GLY A 25 -6.49 31.13 13.02
C GLY A 25 -6.20 29.65 12.73
N VAL A 26 -5.62 28.87 13.66
CA VAL A 26 -5.37 27.43 13.43
C VAL A 26 -6.67 26.64 13.52
N ASP A 27 -7.04 25.95 12.44
CA ASP A 27 -8.36 25.29 12.27
C ASP A 27 -8.32 23.74 12.36
N GLY A 28 -7.10 23.18 12.41
CA GLY A 28 -6.88 21.80 12.00
C GLY A 28 -5.40 21.43 11.80
N ILE A 29 -5.08 20.32 11.12
CA ILE A 29 -6.00 19.32 10.54
C ILE A 29 -5.82 17.98 11.28
N LYS A 30 -4.61 17.40 11.27
CA LYS A 30 -4.39 16.04 11.79
C LYS A 30 -3.00 15.80 12.35
N THR A 31 -2.94 15.20 13.53
CA THR A 31 -1.73 14.61 14.11
C THR A 31 -1.59 13.13 13.76
N GLY A 32 -0.35 12.66 13.63
CA GLY A 32 0.00 11.24 13.55
C GLY A 32 1.22 10.90 14.41
N TYR A 33 1.36 9.61 14.74
CA TYR A 33 2.57 9.06 15.34
C TYR A 33 2.72 7.59 14.90
N THR A 34 3.94 7.19 14.52
CA THR A 34 4.32 5.77 14.48
C THR A 34 5.75 5.62 15.00
N ARG A 35 6.16 4.41 15.39
CA ARG A 35 7.55 4.16 15.82
C ARG A 35 8.59 4.44 14.73
N ALA A 36 8.23 4.25 13.45
CA ALA A 36 9.12 4.47 12.32
C ALA A 36 9.16 5.94 11.85
N SER A 37 8.04 6.67 11.95
CA SER A 37 7.91 8.04 11.43
C SER A 37 8.04 9.16 12.48
N GLY A 38 8.14 8.82 13.77
CA GLY A 38 8.09 9.81 14.84
C GLY A 38 6.73 10.52 14.91
N TYR A 39 6.71 11.74 15.44
CA TYR A 39 5.51 12.56 15.60
C TYR A 39 5.31 13.49 14.39
N ASN A 40 4.10 13.46 13.82
CA ASN A 40 3.71 14.19 12.61
C ASN A 40 2.52 15.12 12.88
N LEU A 41 2.39 16.24 12.15
CA LEU A 41 1.23 17.13 12.14
C LEU A 41 1.10 17.83 10.78
N VAL A 42 -0.12 17.83 10.25
CA VAL A 42 -0.57 18.76 9.20
C VAL A 42 -1.48 19.79 9.87
N SER A 43 -1.18 21.07 9.70
CA SER A 43 -2.01 22.19 10.18
C SER A 43 -2.36 23.16 9.06
N SER A 44 -3.59 23.66 9.11
CA SER A 44 -4.06 24.79 8.32
C SER A 44 -4.29 25.98 9.26
N VAL A 45 -4.05 27.17 8.73
CA VAL A 45 -4.13 28.46 9.44
C VAL A 45 -4.73 29.50 8.51
N ALA A 46 -5.71 30.26 8.98
CA ALA A 46 -6.27 31.40 8.28
C ALA A 46 -6.29 32.63 9.20
N ASP A 47 -5.72 33.75 8.73
CA ASP A 47 -5.80 35.04 9.44
C ASP A 47 -6.04 36.19 8.45
N GLY A 48 -7.25 36.74 8.48
CA GLY A 48 -7.77 37.59 7.40
C GLY A 48 -7.73 36.84 6.06
N ASP A 49 -7.28 37.52 5.02
CA ASP A 49 -7.16 36.97 3.65
C ASP A 49 -5.97 36.01 3.49
N ARG A 50 -5.12 35.86 4.51
CA ARG A 50 -3.92 35.00 4.46
C ARG A 50 -4.26 33.59 4.90
N ARG A 51 -3.86 32.61 4.08
CA ARG A 51 -3.99 31.17 4.40
C ARG A 51 -2.63 30.48 4.29
N LEU A 52 -2.36 29.55 5.20
CA LEU A 52 -1.14 28.75 5.26
C LEU A 52 -1.50 27.30 5.59
N VAL A 53 -0.95 26.36 4.82
CA VAL A 53 -0.88 24.95 5.21
C VAL A 53 0.57 24.62 5.52
N ALA A 54 0.82 24.05 6.70
CA ALA A 54 2.15 23.69 7.17
C ALA A 54 2.19 22.22 7.61
N VAL A 55 3.31 21.56 7.35
CA VAL A 55 3.50 20.12 7.60
C VAL A 55 4.81 19.89 8.35
N VAL A 56 4.73 19.15 9.45
CA VAL A 56 5.89 18.68 10.23
C VAL A 56 5.85 17.15 10.29
N MET A 57 6.96 16.52 9.93
CA MET A 57 7.16 15.07 9.95
C MET A 57 8.42 14.74 10.76
N GLY A 58 8.51 13.56 11.37
CA GLY A 58 9.75 13.09 12.01
C GLY A 58 10.08 13.74 13.36
N GLY A 59 9.14 14.43 14.01
CA GLY A 59 9.39 15.08 15.30
C GLY A 59 9.71 14.06 16.40
N ALA A 60 10.75 14.29 17.19
CA ALA A 60 11.19 13.35 18.24
C ALA A 60 10.21 13.22 19.42
N SER A 61 9.42 14.27 19.67
CA SER A 61 8.33 14.27 20.66
C SER A 61 7.20 15.16 20.20
N GLY A 62 5.98 14.93 20.71
CA GLY A 62 4.83 15.80 20.44
C GLY A 62 5.10 17.28 20.75
N ARG A 63 5.87 17.59 21.81
CA ARG A 63 6.27 18.97 22.16
C ARG A 63 7.26 19.57 21.14
N SER A 64 8.28 18.81 20.74
CA SER A 64 9.22 19.22 19.69
C SER A 64 8.49 19.50 18.36
N ARG A 65 7.58 18.61 17.99
CA ARG A 65 6.71 18.68 16.81
C ARG A 65 5.78 19.91 16.85
N ASP A 66 5.16 20.18 17.99
CA ASP A 66 4.31 21.37 18.18
C ASP A 66 5.12 22.67 18.08
N ASN A 67 6.31 22.72 18.68
CA ASN A 67 7.19 23.89 18.65
C ASN A 67 7.71 24.18 17.22
N GLN A 68 8.10 23.15 16.46
CA GLN A 68 8.49 23.28 15.06
C GLN A 68 7.34 23.83 14.20
N MET A 69 6.13 23.31 14.39
CA MET A 69 4.96 23.80 13.66
C MET A 69 4.62 25.26 14.01
N ALA A 70 4.69 25.63 15.30
CA ALA A 70 4.50 27.01 15.73
C ALA A 70 5.53 27.96 15.10
N ALA A 71 6.80 27.55 15.00
CA ALA A 71 7.84 28.33 14.32
C ALA A 71 7.54 28.52 12.82
N LEU A 72 7.16 27.45 12.10
CA LEU A 72 6.76 27.55 10.69
C LEU A 72 5.60 28.52 10.49
N ILE A 73 4.55 28.44 11.32
CA ILE A 73 3.39 29.32 11.22
C ILE A 73 3.82 30.79 11.44
N THR A 74 4.56 31.07 12.51
CA THR A 74 5.02 32.44 12.82
C THR A 74 5.96 33.00 11.74
N THR A 75 6.83 32.19 11.13
CA THR A 75 7.75 32.64 10.08
C THR A 75 7.06 32.85 8.72
N TYR A 76 6.09 32.01 8.35
CA TYR A 76 5.52 32.01 6.99
C TYR A 76 4.13 32.63 6.87
N LEU A 77 3.31 32.71 7.93
CA LEU A 77 1.99 33.35 7.85
C LEU A 77 2.07 34.86 7.48
N PRO A 78 3.02 35.66 8.02
CA PRO A 78 3.22 37.06 7.56
C PRO A 78 3.73 37.18 6.11
N ARG A 79 4.20 36.06 5.52
CA ARG A 79 4.71 35.97 4.14
C ARG A 79 3.72 35.30 3.18
N ALA A 80 2.62 34.75 3.68
CA ALA A 80 1.58 34.13 2.87
C ALA A 80 0.82 35.18 2.04
N SER A 81 0.42 34.80 0.83
CA SER A 81 -0.37 35.66 -0.07
C SER A 81 -1.71 36.05 0.56
N THR A 82 -2.11 37.30 0.35
CA THR A 82 -3.49 37.79 0.55
C THR A 82 -4.35 37.65 -0.71
N ARG A 83 -3.74 37.42 -1.88
CA ARG A 83 -4.45 37.12 -3.12
C ARG A 83 -4.77 35.63 -3.16
N GLY A 84 -6.06 35.28 -3.11
CA GLY A 84 -6.54 33.93 -3.40
C GLY A 84 -6.37 33.58 -4.88
N GLY A 85 -6.33 32.28 -5.19
CA GLY A 85 -6.23 31.77 -6.57
C GLY A 85 -4.81 31.71 -7.17
N GLY A 86 -3.77 32.05 -6.41
CA GLY A 86 -2.38 31.79 -6.81
C GLY A 86 -1.86 30.42 -6.37
N ASP A 87 -0.82 29.92 -7.04
CA ASP A 87 -0.26 28.58 -6.82
C ASP A 87 0.22 28.31 -5.39
N LEU A 88 -0.03 27.08 -4.92
CA LEU A 88 0.33 26.62 -3.58
C LEU A 88 1.80 26.16 -3.50
N ILE A 89 2.73 27.13 -3.45
CA ILE A 89 4.17 26.86 -3.40
C ILE A 89 4.61 26.32 -2.02
N ALA A 90 4.86 25.01 -1.94
CA ALA A 90 5.42 24.36 -0.76
C ALA A 90 6.96 24.41 -0.73
N LYS A 91 7.54 25.29 0.09
CA LYS A 91 9.01 25.35 0.27
C LYS A 91 9.48 24.48 1.44
N GLY A 92 10.02 23.31 1.13
CA GLY A 92 10.87 22.55 2.06
C GLY A 92 12.30 23.11 2.07
N ASN A 93 12.92 23.23 3.24
CA ASN A 93 14.37 23.46 3.32
C ASN A 93 15.10 22.17 2.95
N ASP A 94 16.16 22.27 2.14
CA ASP A 94 17.02 21.12 1.79
C ASP A 94 17.98 20.78 2.93
N ASN A 95 17.39 20.20 3.96
CA ASN A 95 18.09 19.60 5.08
C ASN A 95 18.97 18.45 4.55
N PRO A 96 20.28 18.35 4.84
CA PRO A 96 21.20 17.39 4.21
C PRO A 96 20.82 15.91 4.46
N ILE A 97 19.93 15.67 5.41
CA ILE A 97 19.25 14.38 5.63
C ILE A 97 18.50 13.89 4.37
N LYS A 98 18.00 14.77 3.47
CA LYS A 98 17.47 14.35 2.15
C LYS A 98 18.50 13.59 1.33
N THR A 99 19.75 14.07 1.33
CA THR A 99 20.84 13.48 0.54
C THR A 99 21.25 12.13 1.12
N LEU A 100 21.37 12.01 2.45
CA LEU A 100 21.58 10.71 3.10
C LEU A 100 20.38 9.77 2.90
N ALA A 101 19.14 10.26 2.96
CA ALA A 101 17.95 9.43 2.77
C ALA A 101 17.93 8.78 1.37
N LYS A 102 18.34 9.50 0.32
CA LYS A 102 18.51 8.90 -1.03
C LYS A 102 19.61 7.82 -1.11
N VAL A 103 20.54 7.77 -0.16
CA VAL A 103 21.60 6.74 -0.07
C VAL A 103 21.17 5.56 0.81
N PHE A 104 20.37 5.79 1.86
CA PHE A 104 19.93 4.78 2.83
C PHE A 104 18.52 4.22 2.59
N LEU A 105 17.75 4.74 1.64
CA LEU A 105 16.52 4.10 1.17
C LEU A 105 16.85 2.78 0.47
N PRO A 106 16.17 1.65 0.81
CA PRO A 106 16.32 0.42 0.05
C PRO A 106 15.82 0.65 -1.38
N LYS A 107 16.64 0.26 -2.38
CA LYS A 107 16.35 0.51 -3.80
C LYS A 107 15.21 -0.35 -4.38
N HIS A 108 14.66 -1.26 -3.58
CA HIS A 108 13.48 -2.05 -3.88
C HIS A 108 12.53 -2.05 -2.67
N ASP A 109 11.25 -2.30 -2.94
CA ASP A 109 10.17 -2.60 -1.98
C ASP A 109 9.79 -1.49 -0.98
N ALA A 110 10.14 -0.24 -1.28
CA ALA A 110 9.48 0.94 -0.70
C ALA A 110 8.65 1.66 -1.79
N PRO A 111 7.35 1.89 -1.60
CA PRO A 111 6.54 2.68 -2.53
C PRO A 111 6.93 4.16 -2.39
N THR A 112 7.94 4.58 -3.16
CA THR A 112 8.23 5.99 -3.41
C THR A 112 7.08 6.61 -4.21
N PRO A 113 6.59 7.81 -3.87
CA PRO A 113 5.67 8.53 -4.73
C PRO A 113 6.33 8.77 -6.09
N ASP A 114 5.68 8.34 -7.17
CA ASP A 114 6.10 8.68 -8.52
C ASP A 114 6.12 10.20 -8.69
N ALA A 115 7.10 10.71 -9.42
CA ALA A 115 7.11 12.13 -9.78
C ALA A 115 5.91 12.41 -10.68
N LYS A 116 5.10 13.44 -10.36
CA LYS A 116 4.05 13.92 -11.29
C LYS A 116 4.72 14.14 -12.64
N PRO A 117 4.25 13.54 -13.75
CA PRO A 117 4.79 13.85 -15.06
C PRO A 117 4.69 15.36 -15.29
N ALA A 118 5.78 15.95 -15.76
CA ALA A 118 5.78 17.32 -16.21
C ALA A 118 4.99 17.37 -17.52
N THR A 119 3.73 17.79 -17.42
CA THR A 119 3.02 18.34 -18.56
C THR A 119 3.58 19.74 -18.79
N ASP A 120 4.11 19.99 -19.98
CA ASP A 120 4.37 21.36 -20.44
C ASP A 120 3.00 22.01 -20.69
N ASP A 121 2.46 22.65 -19.66
CA ASP A 121 1.11 23.24 -19.63
C ASP A 121 1.04 24.54 -20.48
N THR A 122 1.41 24.45 -21.76
CA THR A 122 0.99 25.36 -22.81
C THR A 122 -0.03 24.68 -23.73
N VAL A 123 -1.31 24.79 -23.40
CA VAL A 123 -2.38 25.07 -24.37
C VAL A 123 -3.58 25.66 -23.64
N VAL A 124 -4.25 26.61 -24.29
CA VAL A 124 -5.40 27.34 -23.76
C VAL A 124 -6.64 26.44 -23.75
N ALA A 125 -7.39 26.43 -22.65
CA ALA A 125 -8.72 25.84 -22.62
C ALA A 125 -9.75 26.85 -23.19
N SER A 126 -9.99 26.77 -24.49
CA SER A 126 -11.19 27.33 -25.14
C SER A 126 -12.10 26.18 -25.57
N ALA A 127 -13.42 26.39 -25.45
CA ALA A 127 -14.40 25.54 -26.12
C ALA A 127 -14.56 25.99 -27.58
N ASP A 128 -14.85 25.05 -28.49
CA ASP A 128 -16.14 25.01 -29.21
C ASP A 128 -16.15 23.87 -30.28
N ASP A 129 -17.24 23.12 -30.26
CA ASP A 129 -17.96 22.33 -31.28
C ASP A 129 -17.39 21.78 -32.63
N VAL A 130 -18.05 20.68 -33.07
CA VAL A 130 -18.30 20.22 -34.46
C VAL A 130 -17.18 19.53 -35.30
N GLN A 131 -17.17 18.18 -35.22
CA GLN A 131 -17.54 17.21 -36.27
C GLN A 131 -16.68 16.90 -37.55
N ASP A 132 -16.62 15.58 -37.84
CA ASP A 132 -16.49 14.82 -39.11
C ASP A 132 -15.16 14.40 -39.82
N ASP A 133 -15.12 13.07 -40.02
CA ASP A 133 -14.80 12.21 -41.19
C ASP A 133 -13.44 12.06 -41.92
N THR A 134 -13.20 10.79 -42.33
CA THR A 134 -12.37 10.23 -43.43
C THR A 134 -10.82 10.24 -43.49
N GLN A 135 -10.29 9.00 -43.68
CA GLN A 135 -9.21 8.54 -44.61
C GLN A 135 -7.73 9.00 -44.38
N GLN A 136 -6.74 8.09 -44.24
CA GLN A 136 -5.96 7.32 -45.26
C GLN A 136 -5.13 8.23 -46.22
N VAL A 137 -3.88 7.93 -46.66
CA VAL A 137 -3.27 6.67 -47.17
C VAL A 137 -1.72 6.67 -47.03
N ALA A 138 -1.12 5.51 -46.67
CA ALA A 138 0.24 4.93 -47.00
C ALA A 138 1.54 5.80 -46.97
N GLU A 139 2.78 5.30 -47.22
CA GLU A 139 3.28 3.97 -47.63
C GLU A 139 4.67 3.57 -47.04
N GLU A 140 5.22 2.44 -47.48
CA GLU A 140 6.25 1.59 -46.85
C GLU A 140 7.73 2.03 -46.91
N THR A 141 8.59 1.29 -46.20
CA THR A 141 9.61 0.46 -46.88
C THR A 141 10.10 -0.74 -46.05
N LYS A 142 10.29 -1.92 -46.68
CA LYS A 142 10.94 -3.13 -46.13
C LYS A 142 11.68 -3.91 -47.22
N PRO A 143 12.85 -4.51 -46.92
CA PRO A 143 13.07 -5.95 -47.16
C PRO A 143 13.60 -6.66 -45.88
N VAL A 144 13.36 -7.93 -45.52
CA VAL A 144 13.12 -9.24 -46.20
C VAL A 144 14.35 -10.18 -46.16
N LEU A 145 14.34 -11.05 -45.12
CA LEU A 145 14.78 -12.46 -45.07
C LEU A 145 16.19 -12.91 -45.54
N LYS A 146 16.94 -13.59 -44.64
CA LYS A 146 17.17 -15.07 -44.64
C LYS A 146 18.01 -15.52 -43.43
N ALA A 147 18.26 -16.84 -43.27
CA ALA A 147 18.70 -17.47 -42.02
C ALA A 147 19.71 -18.62 -42.18
N ARG A 148 20.29 -19.08 -41.04
CA ARG A 148 20.56 -20.50 -40.62
C ARG A 148 22.01 -20.88 -40.23
N LYS A 149 22.09 -21.66 -39.13
CA LYS A 149 23.14 -22.64 -38.68
C LYS A 149 24.35 -22.17 -37.82
N VAL A 150 24.12 -22.23 -36.49
CA VAL A 150 24.86 -22.99 -35.46
C VAL A 150 26.26 -23.55 -35.80
N LYS A 151 27.19 -23.41 -34.84
CA LYS A 151 28.24 -24.41 -34.55
C LYS A 151 28.38 -24.64 -33.04
N THR A 152 28.78 -25.84 -32.64
CA THR A 152 28.72 -26.36 -31.25
C THR A 152 30.13 -26.61 -30.68
N VAL A 153 30.29 -26.52 -29.35
CA VAL A 153 31.34 -27.22 -28.59
C VAL A 153 30.68 -27.90 -27.37
N ALA A 154 31.24 -29.03 -26.92
CA ALA A 154 30.55 -30.02 -26.09
C ALA A 154 30.88 -29.96 -24.59
N ILE A 155 30.14 -30.79 -23.83
CA ILE A 155 30.23 -31.00 -22.37
C ILE A 155 31.08 -32.26 -22.11
N ALA A 156 31.78 -32.32 -20.97
CA ALA A 156 32.35 -33.56 -20.42
C ALA A 156 31.54 -34.00 -19.19
N ALA A 157 31.33 -35.31 -19.01
CA ALA A 157 30.42 -35.88 -18.01
C ALA A 157 31.02 -37.11 -17.31
N MET A 158 30.41 -37.52 -16.20
CA MET A 158 30.63 -38.84 -15.57
C MET A 158 29.34 -39.31 -14.86
N ALA A 159 29.10 -40.62 -14.85
CA ALA A 159 27.96 -41.32 -14.23
C ALA A 159 28.49 -42.65 -13.58
N PRO A 160 27.72 -43.58 -12.96
CA PRO A 160 26.37 -44.07 -13.32
C PRO A 160 25.38 -44.28 -12.13
N ALA A 161 24.26 -44.98 -12.38
CA ALA A 161 23.15 -45.28 -11.44
C ALA A 161 23.20 -46.73 -10.86
N PRO A 162 22.15 -47.23 -10.13
CA PRO A 162 21.01 -47.88 -10.84
C PRO A 162 19.59 -47.87 -10.19
N LYS A 163 18.58 -47.97 -11.08
CA LYS A 163 17.24 -48.62 -11.03
C LYS A 163 16.48 -48.97 -9.72
N SER A 164 15.18 -48.58 -9.69
CA SER A 164 13.97 -49.42 -9.92
C SER A 164 12.76 -48.49 -10.21
N GLU A 165 11.78 -48.70 -11.11
CA GLU A 165 10.90 -49.85 -11.42
C GLU A 165 10.05 -50.25 -10.19
N ASP A 166 8.70 -50.28 -10.21
CA ASP A 166 7.68 -49.94 -11.23
C ASP A 166 6.43 -49.31 -10.47
N THR A 167 5.17 -49.09 -10.88
CA THR A 167 4.21 -49.52 -11.94
C THR A 167 3.15 -48.42 -12.19
N SER A 168 2.31 -48.53 -13.23
CA SER A 168 1.31 -47.51 -13.65
C SER A 168 -0.15 -48.01 -13.76
N VAL A 169 -1.11 -47.08 -13.69
CA VAL A 169 -2.47 -47.18 -14.27
C VAL A 169 -2.88 -45.80 -14.79
N ALA A 170 -3.75 -45.72 -15.80
CA ALA A 170 -3.93 -44.51 -16.63
C ALA A 170 -5.40 -44.17 -16.95
N ALA A 171 -5.56 -43.06 -17.69
CA ALA A 171 -6.80 -42.50 -18.27
C ALA A 171 -7.74 -41.80 -17.26
N TYR A 172 -8.54 -40.79 -17.64
CA TYR A 172 -8.80 -40.23 -18.98
C TYR A 172 -8.50 -38.73 -19.06
N ALA A 173 -8.34 -38.21 -20.28
CA ALA A 173 -8.33 -36.79 -20.57
C ALA A 173 -9.19 -36.51 -21.82
N GLU A 174 -10.13 -35.57 -21.73
CA GLU A 174 -10.88 -34.99 -22.85
C GLU A 174 -10.87 -33.45 -22.76
N PRO A 175 -11.06 -32.72 -23.88
CA PRO A 175 -10.66 -31.32 -23.97
C PRO A 175 -11.80 -30.30 -23.89
N ALA A 176 -11.60 -29.25 -23.08
CA ALA A 176 -12.27 -27.93 -23.12
C ALA A 176 -13.80 -27.93 -22.83
N PRO A 177 -14.32 -26.88 -22.14
CA PRO A 177 -14.41 -25.56 -22.75
C PRO A 177 -13.92 -24.41 -21.85
N ALA A 178 -13.84 -23.20 -22.42
CA ALA A 178 -13.66 -21.97 -21.65
C ALA A 178 -15.00 -21.49 -21.07
N ALA A 179 -15.06 -21.29 -19.75
CA ALA A 179 -16.21 -20.72 -19.04
C ALA A 179 -15.79 -20.25 -17.63
N PRO A 180 -16.55 -19.34 -17.00
CA PRO A 180 -17.07 -18.09 -17.55
C PRO A 180 -16.56 -16.89 -16.71
N ALA A 181 -17.21 -15.72 -16.79
CA ALA A 181 -16.97 -14.63 -15.84
C ALA A 181 -17.31 -15.06 -14.40
N ILE A 182 -16.53 -14.61 -13.42
CA ILE A 182 -16.72 -14.97 -12.02
C ILE A 182 -17.80 -14.07 -11.39
N ASP A 183 -19.00 -14.61 -11.20
CA ASP A 183 -19.98 -14.02 -10.29
C ASP A 183 -19.45 -14.02 -8.84
N PRO A 184 -19.69 -12.96 -8.04
CA PRO A 184 -19.19 -12.84 -6.67
C PRO A 184 -20.02 -13.68 -5.68
N VAL A 185 -20.18 -14.98 -5.95
CA VAL A 185 -21.02 -15.88 -5.15
C VAL A 185 -20.31 -16.26 -3.84
N LYS A 186 -20.74 -15.59 -2.77
CA LYS A 186 -20.52 -15.87 -1.35
C LYS A 186 -20.12 -17.33 -1.05
N THR A 187 -18.82 -17.58 -0.83
CA THR A 187 -18.28 -18.92 -0.59
C THR A 187 -18.61 -19.44 0.80
N SER A 188 -19.65 -20.30 0.89
CA SER A 188 -20.20 -20.93 2.10
C SER A 188 -19.27 -21.97 2.77
N SER A 189 -17.98 -21.69 2.83
CA SER A 189 -16.97 -22.54 3.49
C SER A 189 -15.90 -21.72 4.24
N VAL A 190 -16.08 -20.41 4.34
CA VAL A 190 -15.33 -19.56 5.27
C VAL A 190 -15.86 -19.79 6.70
N PRO A 191 -15.01 -20.13 7.68
CA PRO A 191 -15.43 -20.18 9.08
C PRO A 191 -15.94 -18.80 9.54
N SER A 192 -17.18 -18.74 10.01
CA SER A 192 -17.78 -17.52 10.57
C SER A 192 -17.13 -17.16 11.92
N GLY A 193 -17.07 -15.86 12.23
CA GLY A 193 -16.45 -15.36 13.47
C GLY A 193 -15.05 -14.80 13.26
N TRP A 194 -14.15 -15.00 14.23
CA TRP A 194 -12.85 -14.33 14.22
C TRP A 194 -11.78 -15.09 13.43
N VAL A 195 -11.07 -14.35 12.57
CA VAL A 195 -9.99 -14.87 11.72
C VAL A 195 -8.76 -13.95 11.80
N VAL A 196 -7.58 -14.54 11.60
CA VAL A 196 -6.31 -13.81 11.54
C VAL A 196 -5.80 -13.85 10.10
N GLN A 197 -5.91 -12.74 9.39
CA GLN A 197 -5.28 -12.57 8.08
C GLN A 197 -3.78 -12.31 8.26
N VAL A 198 -2.93 -13.10 7.61
CA VAL A 198 -1.46 -12.99 7.72
C VAL A 198 -0.82 -12.35 6.48
N ALA A 199 -1.41 -12.57 5.30
CA ALA A 199 -0.92 -12.00 4.05
C ALA A 199 -2.02 -11.86 2.99
N SER A 200 -1.67 -11.25 1.86
CA SER A 200 -2.37 -11.32 0.58
C SER A 200 -1.35 -11.58 -0.53
N SER A 201 -1.71 -12.35 -1.55
CA SER A 201 -0.86 -12.66 -2.71
C SER A 201 -1.66 -12.53 -4.01
N PRO A 202 -1.07 -12.11 -5.14
CA PRO A 202 -1.77 -12.14 -6.44
C PRO A 202 -2.05 -13.56 -6.96
N THR A 203 -1.50 -14.61 -6.33
CA THR A 203 -1.79 -16.01 -6.73
C THR A 203 -2.27 -16.86 -5.56
N LYS A 204 -3.16 -17.82 -5.84
CA LYS A 204 -3.65 -18.79 -4.85
C LYS A 204 -2.50 -19.61 -4.24
N SER A 205 -1.56 -20.05 -5.06
CA SER A 205 -0.37 -20.81 -4.64
C SER A 205 0.52 -19.98 -3.69
N GLY A 206 0.77 -18.71 -4.00
CA GLY A 206 1.54 -17.82 -3.12
C GLY A 206 0.85 -17.60 -1.77
N ALA A 207 -0.48 -17.43 -1.75
CA ALA A 207 -1.25 -17.34 -0.51
C ALA A 207 -1.20 -18.66 0.30
N GLN A 208 -1.26 -19.82 -0.37
CA GLN A 208 -1.14 -21.14 0.25
C GLN A 208 0.25 -21.32 0.90
N SER A 209 1.33 -21.02 0.17
CA SER A 209 2.70 -21.13 0.67
C SER A 209 2.97 -20.26 1.90
N LEU A 210 2.32 -19.08 1.97
CA LEU A 210 2.42 -18.17 3.12
C LEU A 210 1.68 -18.70 4.36
N LEU A 211 0.59 -19.47 4.19
CA LEU A 211 -0.03 -20.22 5.30
C LEU A 211 0.93 -21.30 5.81
N ASP A 212 1.46 -22.14 4.91
CA ASP A 212 2.36 -23.24 5.27
C ASP A 212 3.63 -22.75 5.99
N GLN A 213 4.23 -21.66 5.50
CA GLN A 213 5.39 -21.03 6.13
C GLN A 213 5.05 -20.49 7.52
N THR A 214 3.88 -19.85 7.66
CA THR A 214 3.42 -19.30 8.93
C THR A 214 3.14 -20.41 9.96
N ALA A 215 2.47 -21.48 9.54
CA ALA A 215 2.21 -22.66 10.38
C ALA A 215 3.52 -23.32 10.85
N LYS A 216 4.50 -23.50 9.94
CA LYS A 216 5.84 -24.05 10.27
C LYS A 216 6.63 -23.18 11.25
N GLN A 217 6.48 -21.85 11.19
CA GLN A 217 7.18 -20.92 12.11
C GLN A 217 6.48 -20.76 13.48
N ALA A 218 5.18 -21.08 13.56
CA ALA A 218 4.33 -20.80 14.71
C ALA A 218 3.39 -21.97 15.12
N PRO A 219 3.83 -23.26 15.12
CA PRO A 219 2.91 -24.39 15.27
C PRO A 219 2.18 -24.41 16.64
N LYS A 220 2.85 -23.97 17.72
CA LYS A 220 2.23 -23.85 19.06
C LYS A 220 1.27 -22.65 19.23
N ILE A 221 1.11 -21.81 18.21
CA ILE A 221 0.22 -20.64 18.19
C ILE A 221 -1.00 -20.89 17.29
N LEU A 222 -0.87 -21.84 16.36
CA LEU A 222 -1.85 -22.16 15.33
C LEU A 222 -2.29 -23.64 15.38
N ALA A 223 -2.05 -24.33 16.49
CA ALA A 223 -2.38 -25.75 16.66
C ALA A 223 -3.88 -26.02 16.44
N ASP A 224 -4.72 -25.12 16.93
CA ASP A 224 -6.18 -25.19 16.87
C ASP A 224 -6.76 -24.38 15.69
N ALA A 225 -5.91 -23.80 14.82
CA ALA A 225 -6.30 -22.79 13.84
C ALA A 225 -6.11 -23.25 12.39
N SER A 226 -7.20 -23.38 11.64
CA SER A 226 -7.22 -23.85 10.26
C SER A 226 -6.87 -22.75 9.26
N GLY A 227 -5.84 -22.98 8.43
CA GLY A 227 -5.44 -22.08 7.34
C GLY A 227 -6.31 -22.23 6.09
N PHE A 228 -6.79 -21.12 5.53
CA PHE A 228 -7.59 -21.09 4.30
C PHE A 228 -7.30 -19.83 3.46
N THR A 229 -7.63 -19.90 2.17
CA THR A 229 -7.47 -18.78 1.21
C THR A 229 -8.81 -18.23 0.75
N VAL A 230 -8.91 -16.90 0.61
CA VAL A 230 -10.12 -16.21 0.12
C VAL A 230 -9.75 -15.25 -1.00
N ALA A 231 -10.37 -15.41 -2.17
CA ALA A 231 -10.24 -14.47 -3.28
C ALA A 231 -10.98 -13.16 -2.97
N PHE A 232 -10.43 -12.03 -3.42
CA PHE A 232 -11.08 -10.73 -3.45
C PHE A 232 -10.47 -9.87 -4.54
N ASP A 233 -11.31 -9.09 -5.20
CA ASP A 233 -10.87 -8.18 -6.26
C ASP A 233 -10.59 -6.78 -5.69
N LYS A 234 -9.59 -6.11 -6.26
CA LYS A 234 -9.28 -4.72 -6.00
C LYS A 234 -8.72 -4.10 -7.28
N ASP A 235 -9.29 -2.98 -7.72
CA ASP A 235 -8.86 -2.20 -8.89
C ASP A 235 -8.71 -3.08 -10.16
N GLY A 236 -9.67 -3.98 -10.39
CA GLY A 236 -9.65 -4.93 -11.52
C GLY A 236 -8.69 -6.11 -11.39
N THR A 237 -7.95 -6.23 -10.27
CA THR A 237 -7.00 -7.32 -10.01
C THR A 237 -7.51 -8.25 -8.90
N THR A 238 -7.57 -9.55 -9.17
CA THR A 238 -7.90 -10.57 -8.17
C THR A 238 -6.71 -10.89 -7.28
N TYR A 239 -6.94 -10.89 -5.96
CA TYR A 239 -5.95 -11.23 -4.94
C TYR A 239 -6.47 -12.32 -3.99
N TYR A 240 -5.56 -13.09 -3.40
CA TYR A 240 -5.86 -14.19 -2.49
C TYR A 240 -5.35 -13.88 -1.07
N ARG A 241 -6.26 -13.78 -0.10
CA ARG A 241 -5.95 -13.54 1.33
C ARG A 241 -5.59 -14.86 2.01
N ALA A 242 -4.44 -14.91 2.65
CA ALA A 242 -4.05 -15.99 3.55
C ALA A 242 -4.61 -15.70 4.96
N ARG A 243 -5.51 -16.57 5.45
CA ARG A 243 -6.19 -16.42 6.74
C ARG A 243 -6.14 -17.70 7.57
N PHE A 244 -6.09 -17.55 8.88
CA PHE A 244 -6.36 -18.63 9.84
C PHE A 244 -7.71 -18.39 10.52
N GLY A 245 -8.57 -19.41 10.60
CA GLY A 245 -9.84 -19.41 11.32
C GLY A 245 -9.84 -20.42 12.47
N GLY A 246 -10.95 -20.51 13.20
CA GLY A 246 -11.03 -21.32 14.43
C GLY A 246 -10.69 -20.55 15.71
N PHE A 247 -10.98 -19.24 15.76
CA PHE A 247 -10.84 -18.43 16.97
C PHE A 247 -12.23 -18.09 17.52
N ASP A 248 -12.61 -18.68 18.66
CA ASP A 248 -13.95 -18.52 19.26
C ASP A 248 -14.25 -17.09 19.75
N SER A 249 -13.22 -16.24 19.82
CA SER A 249 -13.36 -14.86 20.28
C SER A 249 -12.31 -13.92 19.70
N LYS A 250 -12.66 -12.63 19.71
CA LYS A 250 -11.75 -11.51 19.51
C LYS A 250 -10.46 -11.63 20.34
N SER A 251 -10.58 -12.05 21.60
CA SER A 251 -9.43 -12.22 22.50
C SER A 251 -8.46 -13.29 21.99
N ALA A 252 -8.99 -14.44 21.55
CA ALA A 252 -8.18 -15.53 20.99
C ALA A 252 -7.45 -15.10 19.70
N ALA A 253 -8.16 -14.52 18.73
CA ALA A 253 -7.57 -14.06 17.47
C ALA A 253 -6.52 -12.95 17.67
N TRP A 254 -6.77 -11.99 18.58
CA TRP A 254 -5.80 -10.93 18.88
C TRP A 254 -4.57 -11.49 19.62
N LYS A 255 -4.76 -12.39 20.60
CA LYS A 255 -3.66 -13.07 21.32
C LYS A 255 -2.79 -13.92 20.39
N ALA A 256 -3.40 -14.64 19.45
CA ALA A 256 -2.69 -15.40 18.42
C ALA A 256 -1.89 -14.46 17.50
N CYS A 257 -2.51 -13.39 17.00
CA CYS A 257 -1.83 -12.40 16.17
C CYS A 257 -0.67 -11.71 16.92
N ASP A 258 -0.83 -11.33 18.20
CA ASP A 258 0.27 -10.76 18.98
C ASP A 258 1.37 -11.78 19.35
N ALA A 259 1.10 -13.09 19.26
CA ALA A 259 2.13 -14.12 19.28
C ALA A 259 2.86 -14.26 17.92
N LEU A 260 2.15 -14.14 16.80
CA LEU A 260 2.74 -14.08 15.44
C LEU A 260 3.66 -12.85 15.26
N LYS A 261 3.23 -11.66 15.71
CA LYS A 261 4.07 -10.44 15.68
C LYS A 261 5.38 -10.61 16.46
N ARG A 262 5.35 -11.33 17.60
CA ARG A 262 6.57 -11.67 18.38
C ARG A 262 7.51 -12.64 17.63
N LYS A 263 7.01 -13.37 16.64
CA LYS A 263 7.80 -14.16 15.68
C LYS A 263 8.21 -13.38 14.41
N LYS A 264 7.98 -12.05 14.37
CA LYS A 264 8.13 -11.17 13.19
C LYS A 264 7.17 -11.45 12.03
N ILE A 265 6.08 -12.19 12.27
CA ILE A 265 5.06 -12.50 11.26
C ILE A 265 4.00 -11.40 11.29
N SER A 266 3.71 -10.80 10.14
CA SER A 266 2.63 -9.82 9.97
C SER A 266 1.27 -10.48 10.14
N CYS A 267 0.33 -9.81 10.81
CA CYS A 267 -1.03 -10.29 10.96
C CYS A 267 -2.02 -9.17 11.31
N TYR A 268 -3.29 -9.41 10.98
CA TYR A 268 -4.42 -8.54 11.24
C TYR A 268 -5.64 -9.41 11.59
N ALA A 269 -6.17 -9.24 12.81
CA ALA A 269 -7.33 -9.98 13.30
C ALA A 269 -8.62 -9.24 12.93
N VAL A 270 -9.55 -9.93 12.27
CA VAL A 270 -10.84 -9.41 11.81
C VAL A 270 -11.97 -10.40 12.09
N GLU A 271 -13.19 -9.88 12.13
CA GLU A 271 -14.43 -10.65 12.14
C GLU A 271 -14.86 -10.91 10.67
N GLN A 272 -15.57 -12.02 10.41
CA GLN A 272 -16.14 -12.38 9.09
C GLN A 272 -17.64 -12.63 9.19
#